data_AF-A0A3S5ALA4-F1
#
_entry.id   AF-A0A3S5ALA4-F1
#
_cell.length_a   1.000
_cell.length_b   1.000
_cell.length_c   1.000
_cell.angle_alpha   90.00
_cell.angle_beta   90.00
_cell.angle_gamma   90.00
#
_symmetry.space_group_name_H-M   'P 1'
#
loop_
_entity.id
_entity.type
_entity.pdbx_description
1 polymer ?
#
loop_
_entity_poly.entity_id
_entity_poly.type
_entity_poly.pdbx_seq_one_letter_code
_entity_poly.pdbx_strand_id
1 'polypeptide(L)'
;MCYVDCLDELSLFQCILFQVIIFAERKQDVDAIHEYLLLKGIQAVSIHGGKDQEERTAAVNDFRAMRKDVLVATDVASKGLDFPDINHVINYDMPEDIENYGTVCFVLFEFCQKLDSS
;
A
#
# COMPACT_ATOMS: atom_id res chain seq x y z
N MET A 1 -21.24 8.59 9.78
CA MET A 1 -20.35 9.76 9.97
C MET A 1 -19.08 9.24 10.61
N CYS A 2 -18.18 8.74 9.77
CA CYS A 2 -16.97 8.08 10.24
C CYS A 2 -15.97 9.13 10.69
N TYR A 3 -15.50 8.92 11.90
CA TYR A 3 -14.67 9.77 12.74
C TYR A 3 -13.26 9.92 12.13
N VAL A 4 -13.06 10.84 11.19
CA VAL A 4 -11.73 11.36 10.81
C VAL A 4 -11.86 12.75 10.16
N ASP A 5 -12.36 13.70 10.94
CA ASP A 5 -12.16 15.15 10.74
C ASP A 5 -10.97 15.64 11.59
N CYS A 6 -9.95 14.80 11.79
CA CYS A 6 -8.82 15.14 12.65
C CYS A 6 -7.54 14.63 12.00
N LEU A 7 -6.90 15.49 11.21
CA LEU A 7 -5.57 16.04 11.47
C LEU A 7 -5.13 16.81 10.22
N ASP A 8 -4.63 18.02 10.44
CA ASP A 8 -4.34 19.08 9.48
C ASP A 8 -3.84 18.64 8.10
N GLU A 9 -4.34 19.31 7.05
CA GLU A 9 -4.03 19.15 5.62
C GLU A 9 -2.52 19.25 5.25
N LEU A 10 -1.63 19.42 6.24
CA LEU A 10 -0.19 19.65 6.08
C LEU A 10 0.72 18.52 6.61
N SER A 11 0.30 17.68 7.57
CA SER A 11 1.16 16.59 8.09
C SER A 11 1.08 15.30 7.26
N LEU A 12 -0.08 15.05 6.65
CA LEU A 12 -0.23 14.02 5.62
C LEU A 12 0.73 14.26 4.44
N PHE A 13 1.02 15.53 4.11
CA PHE A 13 1.91 15.96 3.03
C PHE A 13 3.37 15.53 3.20
N GLN A 14 3.83 15.29 4.43
CA GLN A 14 5.22 14.92 4.70
C GLN A 14 5.46 13.41 4.60
N CYS A 15 4.42 12.60 4.76
CA CYS A 15 4.48 11.14 4.63
C CYS A 15 4.44 10.65 3.16
N ILE A 16 4.09 11.54 2.21
CA ILE A 16 3.86 11.24 0.77
C ILE A 16 5.16 11.17 -0.06
N LEU A 17 6.34 11.30 0.55
CA LEU A 17 7.61 11.25 -0.20
C LEU A 17 8.23 9.86 -0.30
N PHE A 18 7.60 8.85 0.30
CA PHE A 18 8.20 7.51 0.41
C PHE A 18 7.34 6.46 -0.28
N GLN A 19 7.97 5.68 -1.16
CA GLN A 19 7.33 4.52 -1.79
C GLN A 19 7.24 3.37 -0.79
N VAL A 20 6.04 2.80 -0.65
CA VAL A 20 5.75 1.70 0.28
C VAL A 20 5.34 0.46 -0.49
N ILE A 21 5.88 -0.70 -0.10
CA ILE A 21 5.37 -1.99 -0.55
C ILE A 21 4.63 -2.69 0.58
N ILE A 22 3.44 -3.21 0.27
CA ILE A 22 2.63 -4.04 1.16
C ILE A 22 2.56 -5.44 0.57
N PHE A 23 3.09 -6.44 1.28
CA PHE A 23 2.96 -7.84 0.90
C PHE A 23 1.75 -8.49 1.58
N ALA A 24 0.99 -9.28 0.84
CA ALA A 24 -0.08 -10.11 1.37
C ALA A 24 0.00 -11.53 0.79
N GLU A 25 -0.50 -12.52 1.53
CA GLU A 25 -0.39 -13.92 1.13
C GLU A 25 -1.28 -14.26 -0.08
N ARG A 26 -2.53 -13.78 -0.07
CA ARG A 26 -3.56 -14.17 -1.05
C ARG A 26 -3.86 -13.03 -2.02
N LYS A 27 -4.18 -13.39 -3.27
CA LYS A 27 -4.54 -12.41 -4.31
C LYS A 27 -5.78 -11.58 -3.94
N GLN A 28 -6.76 -12.20 -3.29
CA GLN A 28 -7.98 -11.51 -2.85
C GLN A 28 -7.67 -10.42 -1.82
N ASP A 29 -6.69 -10.66 -0.96
CA ASP A 29 -6.27 -9.70 0.06
C ASP A 29 -5.55 -8.53 -0.59
N VAL A 30 -4.70 -8.79 -1.59
CA VAL A 30 -4.06 -7.74 -2.40
C VAL A 30 -5.11 -6.83 -3.05
N ASP A 31 -6.14 -7.41 -3.68
CA ASP A 31 -7.22 -6.64 -4.31
C ASP A 31 -8.02 -5.83 -3.28
N ALA A 32 -8.37 -6.43 -2.12
CA ALA A 32 -9.12 -5.77 -1.07
C ALA A 32 -8.34 -4.59 -0.45
N ILE A 33 -7.04 -4.78 -0.19
CA ILE A 33 -6.15 -3.72 0.31
C ILE A 33 -6.02 -2.61 -0.74
N HIS A 34 -5.85 -2.97 -2.01
CA HIS A 34 -5.74 -2.01 -3.11
C HIS A 34 -7.00 -1.14 -3.22
N GLU A 35 -8.19 -1.75 -3.25
CA GLU A 35 -9.47 -1.04 -3.29
C GLU A 35 -9.64 -0.13 -2.07
N TYR A 36 -9.33 -0.64 -0.87
CA TYR A 36 -9.39 0.15 0.35
C TYR A 36 -8.51 1.40 0.30
N LEU A 37 -7.27 1.28 -0.18
CA LEU A 37 -6.35 2.41 -0.33
C LEU A 37 -6.90 3.45 -1.31
N LEU A 38 -7.45 3.01 -2.45
CA LEU A 38 -8.07 3.91 -3.43
C LEU A 38 -9.28 4.64 -2.84
N LEU A 39 -10.12 3.96 -2.05
CA LEU A 39 -11.26 4.57 -1.35
C LEU A 39 -10.83 5.63 -0.33
N LYS A 40 -9.60 5.53 0.21
CA LYS A 40 -8.99 6.53 1.09
C LYS A 40 -8.26 7.64 0.34
N GLY A 41 -8.24 7.62 -0.99
CA GLY A 41 -7.56 8.62 -1.81
C GLY A 41 -6.06 8.38 -1.99
N ILE A 42 -5.55 7.23 -1.53
CA ILE A 42 -4.13 6.87 -1.63
C ILE A 42 -3.86 6.32 -3.03
N GLN A 43 -2.80 6.80 -3.68
CA GLN A 43 -2.42 6.35 -5.02
C GLN A 43 -1.70 5.00 -4.95
N ALA A 44 -2.44 3.91 -5.18
CA ALA A 44 -1.92 2.55 -5.06
C ALA A 44 -2.03 1.74 -6.37
N VAL A 45 -1.16 0.74 -6.50
CA VAL A 45 -1.19 -0.31 -7.54
C VAL A 45 -1.08 -1.70 -6.91
N SER A 46 -1.57 -2.72 -7.62
CA SER A 46 -1.63 -4.11 -7.16
C SER A 46 -0.87 -5.06 -8.11
N ILE A 47 -0.08 -6.01 -7.58
CA ILE A 47 0.58 -7.06 -8.36
C ILE A 47 0.36 -8.43 -7.72
N HIS A 48 -0.37 -9.31 -8.39
CA HIS A 48 -0.55 -10.71 -7.98
C HIS A 48 -0.67 -11.60 -9.22
N GLY A 49 -0.63 -12.94 -9.06
CA GLY A 49 -0.64 -13.89 -10.18
C GLY A 49 -1.95 -13.95 -11.00
N GLY A 50 -2.94 -13.11 -10.67
CA GLY A 50 -4.17 -12.96 -11.45
C GLY A 50 -4.14 -11.77 -12.43
N LYS A 51 -3.14 -10.88 -12.32
CA LYS A 51 -2.92 -9.78 -13.24
C LYS A 51 -2.20 -10.27 -14.48
N ASP A 52 -2.58 -9.74 -15.64
CA ASP A 52 -1.86 -10.05 -16.88
C ASP A 52 -0.49 -9.35 -16.93
N GLN A 53 0.33 -9.71 -17.92
CA GLN A 53 1.68 -9.18 -18.02
C GLN A 53 1.71 -7.67 -18.34
N GLU A 54 0.69 -7.15 -19.04
CA GLU A 54 0.58 -5.74 -19.39
C GLU A 54 0.25 -4.91 -18.15
N GLU A 55 -0.75 -5.34 -17.37
CA GLU A 55 -1.13 -4.76 -16.08
C GLU A 55 0.06 -4.74 -15.09
N ARG A 56 0.77 -5.87 -14.97
CA ARG A 56 1.97 -5.96 -14.11
C ARG A 56 3.04 -4.96 -14.53
N THR A 57 3.29 -4.85 -15.83
CA THR A 57 4.32 -3.95 -16.36
C THR A 57 3.93 -2.49 -16.15
N ALA A 58 2.66 -2.14 -16.38
CA ALA A 58 2.13 -0.81 -16.11
C ALA A 58 2.24 -0.44 -14.62
N ALA A 59 1.81 -1.34 -13.72
CA ALA A 59 1.88 -1.13 -12.28
C ALA A 59 3.32 -0.88 -11.79
N VAL A 60 4.27 -1.70 -12.23
CA VAL A 60 5.70 -1.53 -11.89
C VAL A 60 6.24 -0.19 -12.41
N ASN A 61 5.90 0.17 -13.65
CA ASN A 61 6.36 1.42 -14.26
C ASN A 61 5.78 2.65 -13.57
N ASP A 62 4.52 2.60 -13.16
CA ASP A 62 3.86 3.68 -12.43
C ASP A 62 4.45 3.86 -11.03
N PHE A 63 4.68 2.75 -10.33
CA PHE A 63 5.31 2.75 -9.00
C PHE A 63 6.74 3.29 -9.07
N ARG A 64 7.58 2.75 -9.95
CA ARG A 64 8.98 3.20 -10.15
C ARG A 64 9.10 4.67 -10.54
N ALA A 65 8.13 5.19 -11.29
CA ALA A 65 8.10 6.58 -11.72
C ALA A 65 7.51 7.52 -10.66
N MET A 66 7.26 7.06 -9.43
CA MET A 66 6.61 7.82 -8.35
C MET A 66 5.25 8.39 -8.75
N ARG A 67 4.54 7.73 -9.67
CA ARG A 67 3.13 8.08 -9.98
C ARG A 67 2.16 7.42 -9.01
N LYS A 68 2.63 6.43 -8.26
CA LYS A 68 1.89 5.64 -7.27
C LYS A 68 2.78 5.47 -6.05
N ASP A 69 2.22 5.77 -4.89
CA ASP A 69 2.96 5.82 -3.63
C ASP A 69 3.02 4.44 -2.97
N VAL A 70 2.04 3.58 -3.27
CA VAL A 70 1.91 2.26 -2.66
C VAL A 70 1.82 1.16 -3.71
N LEU A 71 2.61 0.10 -3.54
CA LEU A 71 2.50 -1.15 -4.28
C LEU A 71 2.06 -2.27 -3.35
N VAL A 72 0.91 -2.87 -3.61
CA VAL A 72 0.42 -4.05 -2.89
C VAL A 72 0.72 -5.29 -3.72
N ALA A 73 1.37 -6.31 -3.17
CA ALA A 73 1.74 -7.48 -3.94
C ALA A 73 1.69 -8.79 -3.15
N THR A 74 1.66 -9.93 -3.85
CA THR A 74 1.97 -11.22 -3.22
C THR A 74 3.46 -11.54 -3.32
N ASP A 75 3.99 -12.29 -2.35
CA ASP A 75 5.41 -12.72 -2.31
C ASP A 75 5.87 -13.44 -3.58
N VAL A 76 4.97 -14.20 -4.20
CA VAL A 76 5.27 -14.92 -5.43
C VAL A 76 5.33 -13.97 -6.63
N ALA A 77 4.44 -12.98 -6.66
CA ALA A 77 4.33 -12.06 -7.79
C ALA A 77 5.40 -10.96 -7.79
N SER A 78 6.00 -10.69 -6.64
CA SER A 78 7.07 -9.71 -6.45
C SER A 78 8.47 -10.25 -6.71
N LYS A 79 8.67 -11.58 -6.71
CA LYS A 79 9.95 -12.19 -7.08
C LYS A 79 10.36 -11.76 -8.49
N GLY A 80 11.53 -11.13 -8.58
CA GLY A 80 12.08 -10.59 -9.83
C GLY A 80 11.71 -9.13 -10.11
N LEU A 81 10.96 -8.48 -9.22
CA LEU A 81 10.81 -7.02 -9.23
C LEU A 81 11.96 -6.43 -8.41
N ASP A 82 12.80 -5.65 -9.07
CA ASP A 82 13.85 -4.86 -8.43
C ASP A 82 13.39 -3.42 -8.26
N PHE A 83 13.49 -2.91 -7.03
CA PHE A 83 13.04 -1.58 -6.66
C PHE A 83 14.10 -0.95 -5.74
N PRO A 84 15.10 -0.28 -6.34
CA PRO A 84 16.29 0.18 -5.62
C PRO A 84 16.01 1.27 -4.58
N ASP A 85 14.88 1.98 -4.72
CA ASP A 85 14.54 3.15 -3.91
C ASP A 85 13.34 2.92 -2.97
N ILE A 86 12.98 1.67 -2.65
CA ILE A 86 11.92 1.44 -1.66
C ILE A 86 12.40 1.86 -0.28
N ASN A 87 11.62 2.73 0.35
CA ASN A 87 11.87 3.15 1.71
C ASN A 87 11.33 2.14 2.71
N HIS A 88 10.16 1.57 2.43
CA HIS A 88 9.43 0.76 3.41
C HIS A 88 8.75 -0.47 2.82
N VAL A 89 8.85 -1.57 3.55
CA VAL A 89 8.20 -2.85 3.23
C VAL A 89 7.37 -3.27 4.44
N ILE A 90 6.10 -3.57 4.20
CA ILE A 90 5.12 -4.02 5.19
C ILE A 90 4.69 -5.43 4.79
N ASN A 91 4.86 -6.40 5.67
CA ASN A 91 4.24 -7.72 5.52
C ASN A 91 2.90 -7.69 6.23
N TYR A 92 1.82 -7.82 5.48
CA TYR A 92 0.45 -7.79 5.97
C TYR A 92 -0.14 -9.19 5.97
N ASP A 93 -0.40 -9.69 7.17
CA ASP A 93 -1.19 -10.90 7.39
C ASP A 93 -2.64 -10.49 7.66
N MET A 94 -3.53 -10.77 6.71
CA MET A 94 -4.94 -10.47 6.92
C MET A 94 -5.50 -11.42 7.99
N PRO A 95 -6.05 -10.91 9.10
CA PRO A 95 -6.72 -11.76 10.08
C PRO A 95 -7.93 -12.44 9.42
N GLU A 96 -8.20 -13.70 9.79
CA GLU A 96 -9.27 -14.50 9.17
C GLU A 96 -10.68 -13.90 9.39
N ASP A 97 -10.85 -13.04 10.39
CA ASP A 97 -12.10 -12.36 10.69
C ASP A 97 -12.29 -11.06 9.87
N ILE A 98 -13.34 -11.10 9.04
CA ILE A 98 -13.89 -10.02 8.20
C ILE A 98 -14.14 -8.71 8.96
N GLU A 99 -14.21 -8.70 10.29
CA GLU A 99 -14.44 -7.46 11.04
C GLU A 99 -13.20 -6.55 11.14
N ASN A 100 -12.01 -7.02 10.73
CA ASN A 100 -10.75 -6.30 10.96
C ASN A 100 -10.11 -5.67 9.72
N TYR A 101 -10.89 -5.44 8.65
CA TYR A 101 -10.43 -4.75 7.41
C TYR A 101 -9.87 -3.33 7.64
N GLY A 102 -10.03 -2.74 8.83
CA GLY A 102 -9.49 -1.42 9.17
C GLY A 102 -7.98 -1.38 9.48
N THR A 103 -7.30 -2.52 9.55
CA THR A 103 -5.93 -2.60 10.08
C THR A 103 -4.89 -1.89 9.21
N VAL A 104 -5.06 -1.86 7.88
CA VAL A 104 -4.06 -1.27 6.97
C VAL A 104 -3.91 0.24 7.20
N CYS A 105 -5.00 0.97 7.37
CA CYS A 105 -4.93 2.41 7.65
C CYS A 105 -4.30 2.68 9.01
N PHE A 106 -4.54 1.82 10.00
CA PHE A 106 -3.94 1.94 11.32
C PHE A 106 -2.42 1.70 11.27
N VAL A 107 -1.96 0.70 10.52
CA VAL A 107 -0.53 0.42 10.33
C VAL A 107 0.15 1.57 9.59
N LEU A 108 -0.45 2.09 8.50
CA LEU A 108 0.10 3.26 7.80
C LEU A 108 0.07 4.53 8.67
N PHE A 109 -0.95 4.70 9.49
CA PHE A 109 -1.08 5.84 10.41
C PHE A 109 -0.05 5.78 11.56
N GLU A 110 0.07 4.64 12.26
CA GLU A 110 1.12 4.46 13.27
C GLU A 110 2.52 4.60 12.66
N PHE A 111 2.69 4.14 11.43
CA PHE A 111 3.96 4.28 10.71
C PHE A 111 4.29 5.74 10.41
N CYS A 112 3.34 6.53 9.91
CA CYS A 112 3.50 7.98 9.74
C CYS A 112 3.80 8.69 11.06
N GLN A 113 3.13 8.32 12.16
CA GLN A 113 3.43 8.86 13.49
C GLN A 113 4.86 8.55 13.96
N LYS A 114 5.40 7.38 13.61
CA LYS A 114 6.76 6.98 13.97
C LYS A 114 7.83 7.77 13.21
N LEU A 115 7.55 8.13 11.95
CA LEU A 115 8.47 8.91 11.11
C LEU A 115 8.50 10.39 11.48
N ASP A 116 7.37 11.00 11.87
CA ASP A 116 7.33 12.40 12.34
C ASP A 116 8.07 12.63 13.68
N SER A 117 8.49 11.56 14.35
CA SER A 117 9.16 11.60 15.66
C SER A 117 10.69 11.43 15.58
N SER A 118 11.29 11.33 14.38
CA SER A 118 12.74 11.08 14.17
C SER A 118 13.44 12.20 13.41
#